data_AF-M6ZYA7-F1
#
_entry.id   AF-M6ZYA7-F1
#
_cell.length_a   1.000
_cell.length_b   1.000
_cell.length_c   1.000
_cell.angle_alpha   90.00
_cell.angle_beta   90.00
_cell.angle_gamma   90.00
#
_symmetry.space_group_name_H-M   'P 1'
#
loop_
_entity.id
_entity.type
_entity.pdbx_description
1 polymer ?
#
loop_
_entity_poly.entity_id
_entity_poly.type
_entity_poly.pdbx_seq_one_letter_code
_entity_poly.pdbx_strand_id
1 'polypeptide(L)'
;MAKQILWLVELTQGNTFVLFTSFKSLKLVYDAIRPHTDLPLFSQSDLGPDGAKQMYLQTPNSVLFGVSTFWQGIDIRGDKLKSVIIAKLPFQVPNDPVLETKSEKLKESGGNPFAELQLPYACTVLKQGFGRLIRSGTDTGIVSILDPRMFTKTYGRDLLKSLPPAKLIQNREDLRREFSNLPK
;
A
#
# COMPACT_ATOMS: atom_id res chain seq x y z
N MET A 1 -9.73 -0.47 10.25
CA MET A 1 -8.97 0.22 9.18
C MET A 1 -8.54 1.63 9.59
N ALA A 2 -9.42 2.65 9.65
CA ALA A 2 -9.00 4.04 9.94
C ALA A 2 -8.16 4.18 11.23
N LYS A 3 -8.62 3.62 12.36
CA LYS A 3 -7.84 3.61 13.63
C LYS A 3 -6.48 2.92 13.51
N GLN A 4 -6.34 1.90 12.66
CA GLN A 4 -5.06 1.22 12.45
C GLN A 4 -4.11 2.07 11.61
N ILE A 5 -4.65 2.72 10.56
CA ILE A 5 -3.88 3.64 9.71
C ILE A 5 -3.42 4.84 10.55
N LEU A 6 -4.31 5.44 11.34
CA LEU A 6 -3.96 6.53 12.26
C LEU A 6 -2.81 6.12 13.20
N TRP A 7 -2.92 4.96 13.85
CA TRP A 7 -1.85 4.47 14.72
C TRP A 7 -0.52 4.27 14.00
N LEU A 8 -0.53 3.78 12.75
CA LEU A 8 0.68 3.61 11.95
C LEU A 8 1.30 4.94 11.52
N VAL A 9 0.50 5.91 11.07
CA VAL A 9 1.03 7.23 10.64
C VAL A 9 1.61 8.00 11.82
N GLU A 10 1.02 7.86 13.01
CA GLU A 10 1.55 8.43 14.25
C GLU A 10 2.85 7.72 14.69
N LEU A 11 2.92 6.38 14.56
CA LEU A 11 4.14 5.64 14.86
C LEU A 11 5.33 6.13 14.01
N THR A 12 5.07 6.43 12.73
CA THR A 12 6.11 6.84 11.77
C THR A 12 6.30 8.35 11.68
N GLN A 13 5.48 9.14 12.40
CA GLN A 13 5.47 10.60 12.36
C GLN A 13 5.34 11.13 10.92
N GLY A 14 4.40 10.57 10.16
CA GLY A 14 4.23 10.88 8.74
C GLY A 14 5.24 10.13 7.86
N ASN A 15 5.71 10.78 6.78
CA ASN A 15 6.54 10.18 5.72
C ASN A 15 5.93 8.86 5.23
N THR A 16 4.60 8.86 5.11
CA THR A 16 3.80 7.66 4.89
C THR A 16 2.96 7.78 3.64
N PHE A 17 2.91 6.71 2.85
CA PHE A 17 2.00 6.61 1.73
C PHE A 17 0.96 5.51 1.98
N VAL A 18 -0.32 5.90 2.03
CA VAL A 18 -1.47 5.03 2.23
C VAL A 18 -2.16 4.75 0.90
N LEU A 19 -2.20 3.48 0.53
CA LEU A 19 -2.75 2.96 -0.71
C LEU A 19 -4.10 2.29 -0.52
N PHE A 20 -5.06 2.70 -1.34
CA PHE A 20 -6.42 2.19 -1.38
C PHE A 20 -6.73 1.55 -2.73
N THR A 21 -7.69 0.63 -2.77
CA THR A 21 -8.15 0.05 -4.05
C THR A 21 -9.26 0.87 -4.71
N SER A 22 -9.80 1.89 -4.04
CA SER A 22 -10.82 2.78 -4.61
C SER A 22 -10.86 4.15 -3.93
N PHE A 23 -11.21 5.18 -4.70
CA PHE A 23 -11.41 6.55 -4.20
C PHE A 23 -12.45 6.63 -3.08
N LYS A 24 -13.52 5.81 -3.14
CA LYS A 24 -14.53 5.72 -2.08
C LYS A 24 -13.90 5.36 -0.73
N SER A 25 -13.06 4.31 -0.70
CA SER A 25 -12.39 3.89 0.53
C SER A 25 -11.34 4.87 1.01
N LEU A 26 -10.63 5.50 0.08
CA LEU A 26 -9.67 6.57 0.35
C LEU A 26 -10.35 7.73 1.07
N LYS A 27 -11.42 8.30 0.49
CA LYS A 27 -12.12 9.46 1.04
C LYS A 27 -12.69 9.18 2.43
N LEU A 28 -13.35 8.03 2.59
CA LEU A 28 -13.93 7.63 3.87
C LEU A 28 -12.88 7.57 4.99
N VAL A 29 -11.70 7.01 4.71
CA VAL A 29 -10.65 6.89 5.72
C VAL A 29 -9.93 8.22 5.94
N TYR A 30 -9.68 8.99 4.88
CA TYR A 30 -9.07 10.31 4.97
C TYR A 30 -9.90 11.25 5.87
N ASP A 31 -11.21 11.36 5.60
CA ASP A 31 -12.12 12.20 6.37
C ASP A 31 -12.23 11.75 7.84
N ALA A 32 -12.12 10.44 8.09
CA ALA A 32 -12.16 9.88 9.44
C ALA A 32 -10.86 10.07 10.24
N ILE A 33 -9.71 10.26 9.58
CA ILE A 33 -8.39 10.40 10.24
C ILE A 33 -8.02 11.87 10.43
N ARG A 34 -8.36 12.73 9.47
CA ARG A 34 -8.03 14.16 9.47
C ARG A 34 -8.29 14.89 10.80
N PRO A 35 -9.40 14.68 11.54
CA PRO A 35 -9.63 15.39 12.81
C PRO A 35 -8.84 14.83 14.01
N HIS A 36 -8.01 13.80 13.82
CA HIS A 36 -7.35 13.08 14.90
C HIS A 36 -5.81 13.09 14.81
N THR A 37 -5.24 13.93 13.94
CA THR A 37 -3.79 14.08 13.78
C THR A 37 -3.46 15.51 13.33
N ASP A 38 -2.33 16.02 13.78
CA ASP A 38 -1.78 17.31 13.34
C ASP A 38 -0.85 17.14 12.13
N LEU A 39 -0.59 15.91 11.68
CA LEU A 39 0.25 15.63 10.52
C LEU A 39 -0.40 16.19 9.24
N PRO A 40 0.36 16.81 8.32
CA PRO A 40 -0.16 17.24 7.04
C PRO A 40 -0.65 16.05 6.21
N LEU A 41 -1.92 16.05 5.82
CA LEU A 41 -2.51 14.99 4.99
C LEU A 41 -2.80 15.52 3.58
N PHE A 42 -2.43 14.75 2.57
CA PHE A 42 -2.71 15.04 1.17
C PHE A 42 -3.45 13.88 0.53
N SER A 43 -4.47 14.21 -0.26
CA SER A 43 -5.35 13.22 -0.88
C SER A 43 -5.36 13.40 -2.39
N GLN A 44 -5.08 12.31 -3.11
CA GLN A 44 -5.27 12.25 -4.56
C GLN A 44 -6.72 12.56 -4.98
N SER A 45 -7.70 12.26 -4.11
CA SER A 45 -9.11 12.57 -4.36
C SER A 45 -9.38 14.08 -4.39
N ASP A 46 -8.61 14.88 -3.65
CA ASP A 46 -8.88 16.31 -3.48
C ASP A 46 -7.95 17.17 -4.35
N LEU A 47 -6.70 16.76 -4.52
CA LEU A 47 -5.65 17.53 -5.23
C LEU A 47 -5.31 16.97 -6.61
N GLY A 48 -5.90 15.85 -7.00
CA GLY A 48 -5.46 15.07 -8.15
C GLY A 48 -4.08 14.41 -7.94
N PRO A 49 -3.60 13.63 -8.92
CA PRO A 49 -2.33 12.89 -8.81
C PRO A 49 -1.12 13.80 -8.60
N ASP A 50 -0.92 14.77 -9.49
CA ASP A 50 0.30 15.59 -9.48
C ASP A 50 0.32 16.57 -8.30
N GLY A 51 -0.83 17.18 -7.98
CA GLY A 51 -0.96 18.09 -6.84
C GLY A 51 -0.70 17.38 -5.51
N ALA A 52 -1.30 16.21 -5.28
CA ALA A 52 -1.09 15.45 -4.05
C ALA A 52 0.38 15.01 -3.90
N LYS A 53 1.00 14.55 -5.00
CA LYS A 53 2.42 14.19 -5.05
C LYS A 53 3.32 15.38 -4.74
N GLN A 54 3.09 16.53 -5.38
CA GLN A 54 3.88 17.73 -5.18
C GLN A 54 3.82 18.19 -3.72
N MET A 55 2.62 18.30 -3.16
CA MET A 55 2.43 18.72 -1.77
C MET A 55 3.13 17.78 -0.78
N TYR A 56 3.01 16.46 -0.99
CA TYR A 56 3.72 15.46 -0.19
C TYR A 56 5.25 15.61 -0.28
N LEU A 57 5.79 15.80 -1.49
CA LEU A 57 7.23 15.96 -1.68
C LEU A 57 7.76 17.27 -1.08
N GLN A 58 6.95 18.31 -1.00
CA GLN A 58 7.34 19.61 -0.44
C GLN A 58 7.14 19.72 1.07
N THR A 59 6.38 18.80 1.67
CA THR A 59 5.99 18.86 3.09
C THR A 59 6.58 17.69 3.86
N PRO A 60 7.58 17.94 4.73
CA PRO A 60 8.11 16.91 5.63
C PRO A 60 7.03 16.34 6.55
N ASN A 61 7.21 15.10 7.00
CA ASN A 61 6.33 14.46 8.00
C ASN A 61 4.85 14.44 7.57
N SER A 62 4.60 14.38 6.27
CA SER A 62 3.24 14.36 5.71
C SER A 62 2.80 12.94 5.37
N VAL A 63 1.50 12.78 5.12
CA VAL A 63 0.88 11.52 4.72
C VAL A 63 0.18 11.71 3.38
N LEU A 64 0.51 10.86 2.41
CA LEU A 64 -0.15 10.80 1.11
C LEU A 64 -1.21 9.71 1.11
N PHE A 65 -2.42 10.03 0.64
CA PHE A 65 -3.51 9.11 0.42
C PHE A 65 -3.74 8.98 -1.08
N GLY A 66 -3.64 7.76 -1.61
CA GLY A 66 -3.80 7.50 -3.04
C GLY A 66 -4.41 6.14 -3.35
N VAL A 67 -4.91 5.98 -4.57
CA VAL A 67 -5.34 4.66 -5.06
C VAL A 67 -4.14 3.85 -5.58
N SER A 68 -4.22 2.53 -5.58
CA SER A 68 -3.09 1.62 -5.87
C SER A 68 -2.43 1.87 -7.24
N THR A 69 -3.18 2.35 -8.22
CA THR A 69 -2.64 2.74 -9.54
C THR A 69 -1.69 3.94 -9.48
N PHE A 70 -1.85 4.80 -8.48
CA PHE A 70 -0.98 5.96 -8.25
C PHE A 70 0.45 5.55 -7.88
N TRP A 71 0.62 4.36 -7.28
CA TRP A 71 1.92 3.83 -6.89
C TRP A 71 2.88 3.64 -8.08
N GLN A 72 2.36 3.38 -9.28
CA GLN A 72 3.20 3.14 -10.46
C GLN A 72 3.92 4.40 -10.95
N GLY A 73 3.34 5.59 -10.74
CA GLY A 73 3.88 6.88 -11.19
C GLY A 73 4.64 7.70 -10.13
N ILE A 74 4.72 7.19 -8.90
CA ILE A 74 5.35 7.93 -7.80
C ILE A 74 6.81 7.50 -7.61
N ASP A 75 7.72 8.43 -7.90
CA ASP A 75 9.14 8.32 -7.57
C ASP A 75 9.45 9.17 -6.33
N ILE A 76 9.20 8.65 -5.12
CA ILE A 76 9.66 9.31 -3.88
C ILE A 76 11.07 8.81 -3.58
N ARG A 77 12.04 9.73 -3.50
CA ARG A 77 13.44 9.44 -3.20
C ARG A 77 13.80 9.92 -1.79
N GLY A 78 14.73 9.21 -1.15
CA GLY A 78 15.30 9.54 0.16
C GLY A 78 14.33 9.33 1.32
N ASP A 79 14.65 9.94 2.46
CA ASP A 79 13.98 9.75 3.77
C ASP A 79 12.52 10.22 3.83
N LYS A 80 11.98 10.70 2.71
CA LYS A 80 10.60 11.19 2.59
C LYS A 80 9.57 10.07 2.62
N LEU A 81 9.96 8.80 2.47
CA LEU A 81 9.04 7.66 2.56
C LEU A 81 9.62 6.59 3.49
N LYS A 82 9.08 6.52 4.70
CA LYS A 82 9.46 5.55 5.74
C LYS A 82 8.41 4.47 5.96
N SER A 83 7.20 4.68 5.44
CA SER A 83 6.09 3.77 5.65
C SER A 83 5.17 3.69 4.44
N VAL A 84 4.77 2.48 4.10
CA VAL A 84 3.75 2.20 3.08
C VAL A 84 2.64 1.42 3.73
N ILE A 85 1.41 1.90 3.61
CA ILE A 85 0.25 1.21 4.15
C ILE A 85 -0.64 0.79 3.00
N ILE A 86 -0.82 -0.52 2.84
CA ILE A 86 -1.67 -1.13 1.82
C ILE A 86 -2.98 -1.53 2.50
N ALA A 87 -4.03 -0.74 2.29
CA ALA A 87 -5.31 -0.93 2.98
C ALA A 87 -5.99 -2.25 2.58
N LYS A 88 -5.85 -2.64 1.30
CA LYS A 88 -6.38 -3.89 0.73
C LYS A 88 -5.45 -4.39 -0.37
N LEU A 89 -5.45 -5.71 -0.59
CA LEU A 89 -4.65 -6.32 -1.66
C LEU A 89 -5.08 -5.79 -3.04
N PRO A 90 -4.10 -5.45 -3.92
CA PRO A 90 -4.35 -4.79 -5.20
C PRO A 90 -4.80 -5.78 -6.27
N PHE A 91 -5.88 -6.51 -6.02
CA PHE A 91 -6.56 -7.28 -7.04
C PHE A 91 -7.27 -6.35 -8.02
N GLN A 92 -7.24 -6.69 -9.31
CA GLN A 92 -7.95 -5.93 -10.33
C GLN A 92 -9.46 -6.01 -10.09
N VAL A 93 -10.17 -4.92 -10.37
CA VAL A 93 -11.64 -4.94 -10.40
C VAL A 93 -12.08 -5.69 -11.66
N PRO A 94 -13.10 -6.56 -11.57
CA PRO A 94 -13.54 -7.37 -12.70
C PRO A 94 -14.00 -6.56 -13.91
N ASN A 95 -14.48 -5.33 -13.73
CA ASN A 95 -15.11 -4.51 -14.78
C ASN A 95 -14.12 -3.90 -15.81
N ASP A 96 -12.92 -4.47 -15.96
CA ASP A 96 -11.99 -4.11 -17.03
C ASP A 96 -12.29 -5.02 -18.24
N PRO A 97 -12.78 -4.49 -19.38
CA PRO A 97 -13.19 -5.32 -20.52
C PRO A 97 -12.08 -6.25 -21.04
N VAL A 98 -10.81 -5.84 -20.91
CA VAL A 98 -9.67 -6.66 -21.32
C VAL A 98 -9.48 -7.82 -20.34
N LEU A 99 -9.63 -7.55 -19.04
CA LEU A 99 -9.56 -8.59 -18.02
C LEU A 99 -10.74 -9.56 -18.11
N GLU A 100 -11.96 -9.07 -18.39
CA GLU A 100 -13.15 -9.91 -18.59
C GLU A 100 -12.92 -10.88 -19.75
N THR A 101 -12.54 -10.36 -20.91
CA THR A 101 -12.28 -11.16 -22.10
C THR A 101 -11.21 -12.24 -21.85
N LYS A 102 -10.11 -11.88 -21.18
CA LYS A 102 -9.05 -12.84 -20.81
C LYS A 102 -9.53 -13.88 -19.81
N SER A 103 -10.35 -13.45 -18.85
CA SER A 103 -10.91 -14.33 -17.81
C SER A 103 -11.91 -15.32 -18.39
N GLU A 104 -12.74 -14.90 -19.35
CA GLU A 104 -13.69 -15.77 -20.04
C GLU A 104 -12.98 -16.85 -20.84
N LYS A 105 -12.01 -16.48 -21.69
CA LYS A 105 -11.20 -17.44 -22.45
C LYS A 105 -10.51 -18.47 -21.56
N LEU A 106 -9.98 -18.02 -20.42
CA LEU A 106 -9.31 -18.92 -19.49
C LEU A 106 -10.29 -19.87 -18.79
N LYS A 107 -11.50 -19.41 -18.47
CA LYS A 107 -12.57 -20.28 -17.94
C LYS A 107 -13.00 -21.31 -18.98
N GLU A 108 -13.16 -20.91 -20.24
CA GLU A 108 -13.50 -21.81 -21.35
C GLU A 108 -12.46 -22.91 -21.54
N SER A 109 -11.18 -22.62 -21.29
CA SER A 109 -10.09 -23.61 -21.30
C SER A 109 -9.94 -24.40 -19.99
N GLY A 110 -10.87 -24.27 -19.03
CA GLY A 110 -10.86 -24.98 -17.75
C GLY A 110 -9.90 -24.41 -16.69
N GLY A 111 -9.34 -23.22 -16.91
CA GLY A 111 -8.41 -22.55 -16.01
C GLY A 111 -9.10 -21.68 -14.94
N ASN A 112 -8.29 -21.11 -14.04
CA ASN A 112 -8.75 -20.27 -12.95
C ASN A 112 -8.21 -18.83 -13.08
N PRO A 113 -9.03 -17.85 -13.54
CA PRO A 113 -8.59 -16.47 -13.73
C PRO A 113 -8.07 -15.78 -12.48
N PHE A 114 -8.57 -16.17 -11.31
CA PHE A 114 -8.06 -15.63 -10.06
C PHE A 114 -6.61 -16.07 -9.82
N ALA A 115 -6.34 -17.37 -9.94
CA ALA A 115 -5.02 -17.94 -9.71
C ALA A 115 -4.00 -17.56 -10.80
N GLU A 116 -4.45 -17.47 -12.05
CA GLU A 116 -3.55 -17.35 -13.21
C GLU A 116 -3.41 -15.91 -13.73
N LEU A 117 -4.35 -15.00 -13.43
CA LEU A 117 -4.27 -13.60 -13.86
C LEU A 117 -4.21 -12.65 -12.66
N GLN A 118 -5.20 -12.70 -11.77
CA GLN A 118 -5.33 -11.71 -10.70
C GLN A 118 -4.25 -11.85 -9.63
N LEU A 119 -3.92 -13.07 -9.23
CA LEU A 119 -2.89 -13.32 -8.22
C LEU A 119 -1.48 -12.90 -8.71
N PRO A 120 -1.02 -13.30 -9.92
CA PRO A 120 0.24 -12.81 -10.48
C PRO A 120 0.30 -11.29 -10.64
N TYR A 121 -0.81 -10.66 -11.04
CA TYR A 121 -0.92 -9.21 -11.09
C TYR A 121 -0.71 -8.59 -9.70
N ALA A 122 -1.44 -9.07 -8.68
CA ALA A 122 -1.31 -8.55 -7.33
C ALA A 122 0.11 -8.75 -6.77
N CYS A 123 0.73 -9.91 -6.99
CA CYS A 123 2.14 -10.15 -6.65
C CYS A 123 3.07 -9.11 -7.29
N THR A 124 2.87 -8.80 -8.57
CA THR A 124 3.69 -7.83 -9.31
C THR A 124 3.53 -6.42 -8.75
N VAL A 125 2.30 -5.98 -8.54
CA VAL A 125 2.02 -4.65 -7.96
C VAL A 125 2.59 -4.54 -6.55
N LEU A 126 2.46 -5.58 -5.72
CA LEU A 126 3.04 -5.58 -4.38
C LEU A 126 4.57 -5.56 -4.42
N LYS A 127 5.23 -6.36 -5.26
CA LYS A 127 6.70 -6.32 -5.41
C LYS A 127 7.19 -4.92 -5.80
N GLN A 128 6.53 -4.28 -6.76
CA GLN A 128 6.82 -2.89 -7.15
C GLN A 128 6.53 -1.90 -6.01
N GLY A 129 5.46 -2.16 -5.24
CA GLY A 129 5.21 -1.65 -3.90
C GLY A 129 6.46 -1.55 -3.04
N PHE A 130 6.99 -2.72 -2.72
CA PHE A 130 8.12 -2.87 -1.81
C PHE A 130 9.41 -2.22 -2.35
N GLY A 131 9.72 -2.42 -3.64
CA GLY A 131 10.94 -1.87 -4.24
C GLY A 131 10.98 -0.34 -4.34
N ARG A 132 9.84 0.33 -4.20
CA ARG A 132 9.80 1.81 -4.11
C ARG A 132 10.03 2.34 -2.70
N LEU A 133 9.81 1.53 -1.65
CA LEU A 133 10.14 1.90 -0.27
C LEU A 133 11.64 1.74 0.01
N ILE A 134 12.26 0.66 -0.49
CA ILE A 134 13.67 0.34 -0.25
C ILE A 134 14.43 0.57 -1.56
N ARG A 135 15.07 1.74 -1.71
CA ARG A 135 15.72 2.15 -2.96
C ARG A 135 17.23 2.18 -2.87
N SER A 136 17.78 2.31 -1.68
CA SER A 136 19.21 2.23 -1.38
C SER A 136 19.46 1.22 -0.26
N GLY A 137 20.70 0.71 -0.15
CA GLY A 137 21.08 -0.25 0.89
C GLY A 137 20.98 0.29 2.32
N THR A 138 20.80 1.61 2.48
CA THR A 138 20.63 2.28 3.78
C THR A 138 19.18 2.66 4.07
N ASP A 139 18.28 2.56 3.08
CA ASP A 139 16.86 2.91 3.29
C ASP A 139 16.21 1.89 4.21
N THR A 140 15.58 2.37 5.26
CA THR A 140 14.78 1.54 6.17
C THR A 140 13.35 2.04 6.26
N GLY A 141 12.42 1.12 6.47
CA GLY A 141 11.02 1.47 6.56
C GLY A 141 10.13 0.26 6.81
N ILE A 142 8.82 0.52 6.83
CA ILE A 142 7.81 -0.49 7.08
C ILE A 142 6.80 -0.57 5.94
N VAL A 143 6.40 -1.78 5.57
CA VAL A 143 5.22 -2.02 4.73
C VAL A 143 4.15 -2.69 5.56
N SER A 144 3.03 -2.01 5.74
CA SER A 144 1.88 -2.50 6.51
C SER A 144 0.76 -2.92 5.57
N ILE A 145 0.46 -4.22 5.50
CA ILE A 145 -0.68 -4.75 4.74
C ILE A 145 -1.83 -4.99 5.72
N LEU A 146 -2.91 -4.22 5.59
CA LEU A 146 -4.06 -4.27 6.51
C LEU A 146 -5.15 -5.26 6.07
N ASP A 147 -4.88 -6.05 5.04
CA ASP A 147 -5.81 -7.02 4.48
C ASP A 147 -5.69 -8.38 5.19
N PRO A 148 -6.71 -8.84 5.93
CA PRO A 148 -6.66 -10.12 6.63
C PRO A 148 -6.54 -11.33 5.68
N ARG A 149 -6.82 -11.15 4.38
CA ARG A 149 -6.68 -12.21 3.37
C ARG A 149 -5.23 -12.69 3.22
N MET A 150 -4.24 -11.88 3.62
CA MET A 150 -2.84 -12.30 3.67
C MET A 150 -2.59 -13.52 4.56
N PHE A 151 -3.41 -13.74 5.59
CA PHE A 151 -3.26 -14.86 6.51
C PHE A 151 -4.45 -15.84 6.48
N THR A 152 -5.63 -15.35 6.11
CA THR A 152 -6.85 -16.17 6.10
C THR A 152 -7.07 -16.94 4.79
N LYS A 153 -6.37 -16.59 3.70
CA LYS A 153 -6.47 -17.27 2.40
C LYS A 153 -5.20 -18.03 2.07
N THR A 154 -5.35 -19.16 1.39
CA THR A 154 -4.24 -20.04 0.98
C THR A 154 -3.19 -19.32 0.15
N TYR A 155 -3.63 -18.49 -0.81
CA TYR A 155 -2.75 -17.68 -1.66
C TYR A 155 -1.96 -16.60 -0.91
N GLY A 156 -2.33 -16.28 0.34
CA GLY A 156 -1.63 -15.28 1.15
C GLY A 156 -0.18 -15.68 1.41
N ARG A 157 0.08 -16.99 1.55
CA ARG A 157 1.44 -17.53 1.68
C ARG A 157 2.27 -17.30 0.42
N ASP A 158 1.66 -17.46 -0.75
CA ASP A 158 2.33 -17.27 -2.04
C ASP A 158 2.65 -15.78 -2.28
N LEU A 159 1.72 -14.89 -1.91
CA LEU A 159 1.97 -13.45 -1.90
C LEU A 159 3.16 -13.11 -1.01
N LEU A 160 3.17 -13.55 0.25
CA LEU A 160 4.27 -13.28 1.19
C LEU A 160 5.61 -13.78 0.68
N LYS A 161 5.67 -15.02 0.17
CA LYS A 161 6.90 -15.61 -0.42
C LYS A 161 7.40 -14.84 -1.63
N SER A 162 6.51 -14.15 -2.34
CA SER A 162 6.88 -13.36 -3.51
C SER A 162 7.50 -12.01 -3.12
N LEU A 163 7.30 -11.52 -1.91
CA LEU A 163 7.81 -10.22 -1.48
C LEU A 163 9.33 -10.29 -1.22
N PRO A 164 10.05 -9.16 -1.34
CA PRO A 164 11.44 -9.08 -0.90
C PRO A 164 11.61 -9.54 0.56
N PRO A 165 12.78 -10.10 0.93
CA PRO A 165 13.05 -10.52 2.31
C PRO A 165 12.83 -9.37 3.28
N ALA A 166 11.96 -9.57 4.26
CA ALA A 166 11.66 -8.61 5.32
C ALA A 166 11.26 -9.35 6.60
N LYS A 167 11.50 -8.73 7.76
CA LYS A 167 11.02 -9.26 9.04
C LYS A 167 9.51 -9.13 9.11
N LEU A 168 8.81 -10.26 9.21
CA LEU A 168 7.35 -10.28 9.35
C LEU A 168 6.96 -9.99 10.81
N ILE A 169 6.10 -8.99 11.01
CA ILE A 169 5.57 -8.59 12.31
C ILE A 169 4.05 -8.55 12.26
N GLN A 170 3.39 -9.10 13.28
CA GLN A 170 1.92 -9.25 13.32
C GLN A 170 1.24 -8.55 14.50
N ASN A 171 2.00 -8.03 15.47
CA ASN A 171 1.47 -7.29 16.62
C ASN A 171 2.09 -5.90 16.73
N ARG A 172 1.45 -5.03 17.51
CA ARG A 172 1.80 -3.60 17.59
C ARG A 172 3.04 -3.36 18.44
N GLU A 173 3.20 -4.17 19.49
CA GLU A 173 4.27 -4.09 20.46
C GLU A 173 5.62 -4.36 19.81
N ASP A 174 5.70 -5.46 19.06
CA ASP A 174 6.87 -5.83 18.26
C ASP A 174 7.12 -4.79 17.18
N LEU A 175 6.09 -4.33 16.47
CA LEU A 175 6.28 -3.34 15.40
C LEU A 175 6.86 -2.04 15.96
N ARG A 176 6.35 -1.56 17.09
CA ARG A 176 6.89 -0.38 17.77
C ARG A 176 8.36 -0.58 18.15
N ARG A 177 8.69 -1.72 18.78
CA ARG A 177 10.06 -2.03 19.20
C ARG A 177 11.02 -2.08 18.01
N GLU A 178 10.66 -2.82 16.97
CA GLU A 178 11.51 -3.00 15.79
C GLU A 178 11.65 -1.71 14.99
N PHE A 179 10.58 -0.92 14.85
CA PHE A 179 10.63 0.38 14.18
C PHE A 179 11.57 1.35 14.90
N SER A 180 11.55 1.39 16.24
CA SER A 180 12.47 2.22 17.03
C SER A 180 13.94 1.81 16.89
N ASN A 181 14.21 0.55 16.51
CA ASN A 181 15.54 0.02 16.31
C ASN A 181 16.04 0.14 14.86
N LEU A 182 15.21 0.67 13.94
CA LEU A 182 15.66 0.90 12.56
C LEU A 182 16.80 1.95 12.53
N PRO A 183 17.84 1.73 11.71
CA PRO A 183 18.84 2.75 11.42
C PRO A 183 18.16 4.06 11.00
N LYS A 184 18.55 5.17 11.65
CA LYS A 184 18.01 6.50 11.39
C LYS A 184 18.73 7.21 10.26
#